data_AF-A0A8D8LXD7-F1
#
_entry.id   AF-A0A8D8LXD7-F1
#
_cell.length_a   1.000
_cell.length_b   1.000
_cell.length_c   1.000
_cell.angle_alpha   90.00
_cell.angle_beta   90.00
_cell.angle_gamma   90.00
#
_symmetry.space_group_name_H-M   'P 1'
#
loop_
_entity.id
_entity.type
_entity.pdbx_description
1 polymer ?
#
loop_
_entity_poly.entity_id
_entity_poly.type
_entity_poly.pdbx_seq_one_letter_code
_entity_poly.pdbx_strand_id
1 'polypeptide(L)'
;MIAAYKGHLEIVSYLLSQGADPNIRAHCGATAMHFAAENGHTFIVKDLLGSGALVLKNENGMTPLMSAAERTQAEVVEFLVGKSDITLEEKIDALELLGASFANDKENYCLTSAYKYLYKTMQLRYQDPNNIIRKPECEPIAAYQNWKETQTLEELEAIRNNPNALHMEGLAIR
;
A
#
# COMPACT_ATOMS: atom_id res chain seq x y z
N MET A 1 17.12 -12.09 3.07
CA MET A 1 16.21 -11.70 1.96
C MET A 1 15.46 -12.89 1.38
N ILE A 2 16.14 -13.91 0.82
CA ILE A 2 15.45 -15.04 0.18
C ILE A 2 14.48 -15.80 1.10
N ALA A 3 14.85 -16.02 2.37
CA ALA A 3 13.96 -16.63 3.35
C ALA A 3 12.70 -15.79 3.61
N ALA A 4 12.84 -14.47 3.65
CA ALA A 4 11.74 -13.52 3.81
C ALA A 4 10.82 -13.51 2.58
N TYR A 5 11.39 -13.50 1.37
CA TYR A 5 10.65 -13.62 0.11
C TYR A 5 9.82 -14.91 0.06
N LYS A 6 10.41 -16.04 0.48
CA LYS A 6 9.78 -17.37 0.47
C LYS A 6 8.81 -17.63 1.63
N GLY A 7 8.68 -16.72 2.58
CA GLY A 7 7.76 -16.91 3.72
C GLY A 7 8.24 -17.88 4.79
N HIS A 8 9.55 -18.16 4.87
CA HIS A 8 10.10 -19.10 5.84
C HIS A 8 10.36 -18.39 7.18
N LEU A 9 9.30 -18.20 7.96
CA LEU A 9 9.33 -17.46 9.23
C LEU A 9 10.42 -17.96 10.17
N GLU A 10 10.46 -19.26 10.45
CA GLU A 10 11.40 -19.86 11.40
C GLU A 10 12.86 -19.66 10.97
N ILE A 11 13.12 -19.70 9.66
CA ILE A 11 14.46 -19.45 9.10
C ILE A 11 14.81 -17.96 9.26
N VAL A 12 13.86 -17.05 9.02
CA VAL A 12 14.09 -15.62 9.23
C VAL A 12 14.39 -15.34 10.70
N SER A 13 13.57 -15.83 11.63
CA SER A 13 13.78 -15.62 13.08
C SER A 13 15.12 -16.20 13.53
N TYR A 14 15.48 -17.39 13.03
CA TYR A 14 16.78 -17.99 13.30
C TYR A 14 17.93 -17.10 12.80
N LEU A 15 17.90 -16.65 11.54
CA LEU A 15 18.97 -15.80 10.98
C LEU A 15 19.12 -14.49 11.75
N LEU A 16 18.01 -13.85 12.14
CA LEU A 16 18.02 -12.63 12.96
C LEU A 16 18.64 -12.92 14.34
N SER A 17 18.32 -14.05 14.97
CA SER A 17 18.93 -14.47 16.25
C SER A 17 20.44 -14.72 16.15
N GLN A 18 20.95 -15.05 14.95
CA GLN A 18 22.37 -15.24 14.68
C GLN A 18 23.08 -13.93 14.27
N GLY A 19 22.40 -12.78 14.38
CA GLY A 19 22.98 -11.47 14.10
C GLY A 19 22.97 -11.06 12.62
N ALA A 20 22.11 -11.68 11.79
CA ALA A 20 21.92 -11.20 10.43
C ALA A 20 21.37 -9.76 10.43
N ASP A 21 22.03 -8.85 9.71
CA ASP A 21 21.59 -7.46 9.59
C ASP A 21 20.31 -7.36 8.72
N PRO A 22 19.16 -6.93 9.29
CA PRO A 22 17.91 -6.83 8.55
C PRO A 22 17.88 -5.66 7.56
N ASN A 23 18.82 -4.72 7.65
CA ASN A 23 18.87 -3.48 6.87
C ASN A 23 19.74 -3.54 5.62
N ILE A 24 20.36 -4.69 5.35
CA ILE A 24 21.09 -4.92 4.10
C ILE A 24 20.17 -4.67 2.91
N ARG A 25 20.73 -4.04 1.87
CA ARG A 25 20.03 -3.66 0.63
C ARG A 25 20.52 -4.51 -0.54
N ALA A 26 19.57 -4.98 -1.35
CA ALA A 26 19.86 -5.57 -2.65
C ALA A 26 20.30 -4.49 -3.65
N HIS A 27 20.71 -4.91 -4.85
CA HIS A 27 21.10 -3.97 -5.91
C HIS A 27 20.01 -2.97 -6.29
N CYS A 28 18.73 -3.34 -6.18
CA CYS A 28 17.59 -2.44 -6.40
C CYS A 28 17.21 -1.60 -5.17
N GLY A 29 18.03 -1.60 -4.12
CA GLY A 29 17.76 -0.95 -2.84
C GLY A 29 16.75 -1.66 -1.94
N ALA A 30 16.16 -2.78 -2.36
CA ALA A 30 15.19 -3.53 -1.55
C ALA A 30 15.83 -4.21 -0.34
N THR A 31 15.14 -4.18 0.80
CA THR A 31 15.53 -4.87 2.05
C THR A 31 14.75 -6.17 2.21
N ALA A 32 15.08 -6.98 3.23
CA ALA A 32 14.28 -8.16 3.56
C ALA A 32 12.79 -7.83 3.83
N MET A 33 12.51 -6.64 4.37
CA MET A 33 11.14 -6.19 4.65
C MET A 33 10.34 -5.93 3.37
N HIS A 34 10.97 -5.41 2.31
CA HIS A 34 10.30 -5.24 1.01
C HIS A 34 9.79 -6.58 0.48
N PHE A 35 10.67 -7.59 0.45
CA PHE A 35 10.32 -8.91 -0.04
C PHE A 35 9.24 -9.59 0.81
N ALA A 36 9.29 -9.45 2.14
CA ALA A 36 8.25 -9.98 3.01
C ALA A 36 6.90 -9.26 2.78
N ALA A 37 6.94 -7.92 2.66
CA ALA A 37 5.76 -7.09 2.51
C ALA A 37 5.05 -7.30 1.17
N GLU A 38 5.79 -7.34 0.05
CA GLU A 38 5.28 -7.64 -1.30
C GLU A 38 4.61 -9.02 -1.39
N ASN A 39 5.05 -10.00 -0.59
CA ASN A 39 4.53 -11.36 -0.60
C ASN A 39 3.55 -11.65 0.54
N GLY A 40 3.12 -10.64 1.31
CA GLY A 40 2.08 -10.80 2.33
C GLY A 40 2.54 -11.51 3.61
N HIS A 41 3.84 -11.63 3.86
CA HIS A 41 4.36 -12.36 5.01
C HIS A 41 4.34 -11.51 6.28
N THR A 42 3.14 -11.21 6.80
CA THR A 42 2.90 -10.29 7.94
C THR A 42 3.72 -10.63 9.18
N PHE A 43 3.89 -11.92 9.52
CA PHE A 43 4.70 -12.33 10.66
C PHE A 43 6.19 -12.07 10.45
N ILE A 44 6.69 -12.21 9.23
CA ILE A 44 8.09 -11.88 8.91
C ILE A 44 8.31 -10.37 8.99
N VAL A 45 7.35 -9.55 8.53
CA VAL A 45 7.42 -8.09 8.69
C VAL A 45 7.48 -7.71 10.18
N LYS A 46 6.68 -8.37 11.04
CA LYS A 46 6.71 -8.19 12.49
C LYS A 46 8.08 -8.53 13.10
N ASP A 47 8.65 -9.69 12.75
CA ASP A 47 9.95 -10.14 13.26
C ASP A 47 11.09 -9.21 12.85
N LEU A 48 11.07 -8.74 11.60
CA LEU A 48 12.05 -7.78 11.09
C LEU A 48 12.00 -6.47 11.87
N LEU A 49 10.81 -5.89 12.06
CA LEU A 49 10.64 -4.66 12.85
C LEU A 49 11.10 -4.88 14.31
N GLY A 50 10.73 -6.01 14.91
CA GLY A 50 11.15 -6.37 16.27
C GLY A 50 12.67 -6.54 16.42
N SER A 51 13.37 -6.81 15.31
CA SER A 51 14.82 -6.96 15.24
C SER A 51 15.55 -5.69 14.77
N GLY A 52 14.88 -4.53 14.78
CA GLY A 52 15.49 -3.24 14.44
C GLY A 52 15.61 -2.96 12.94
N ALA A 53 14.80 -3.62 12.11
CA ALA A 53 14.70 -3.27 10.69
C ALA A 53 14.08 -1.88 10.51
N LEU A 54 14.69 -1.08 9.64
CA LEU A 54 14.24 0.25 9.26
C LEU A 54 13.28 0.17 8.07
N VAL A 55 12.28 1.06 8.06
CA VAL A 55 11.36 1.24 6.93
C VAL A 55 12.03 2.18 5.91
N LEU A 56 12.82 1.60 5.00
CA LEU A 56 13.61 2.35 4.00
C LEU A 56 12.92 2.36 2.64
N LYS A 57 13.18 3.37 1.81
CA LYS A 57 12.81 3.35 0.39
C LYS A 57 13.79 2.51 -0.43
N ASN A 58 13.31 1.77 -1.42
CA ASN A 58 14.14 1.15 -2.46
C ASN A 58 14.53 2.18 -3.55
N GLU A 59 15.22 1.75 -4.62
CA GLU A 59 15.65 2.65 -5.68
C GLU A 59 14.50 3.23 -6.52
N ASN A 60 13.34 2.57 -6.53
CA ASN A 60 12.11 3.10 -7.14
C ASN A 60 11.36 4.07 -6.21
N GLY A 61 11.92 4.40 -5.04
CA GLY A 61 11.27 5.25 -4.04
C GLY A 61 10.17 4.56 -3.23
N MET A 62 9.94 3.27 -3.43
CA MET A 62 8.90 2.49 -2.73
C MET A 62 9.38 2.09 -1.35
N THR A 63 8.53 2.28 -0.33
CA THR A 63 8.72 1.67 0.99
C THR A 63 8.17 0.24 0.99
N PRO A 64 8.45 -0.59 2.03
CA PRO A 64 7.78 -1.87 2.22
C PRO A 64 6.25 -1.74 2.28
N LEU A 65 5.75 -0.67 2.90
CA LEU A 65 4.31 -0.35 2.95
C LEU A 65 3.72 -0.15 1.54
N MET A 66 4.38 0.66 0.70
CA MET A 66 3.92 0.88 -0.67
C MET A 66 4.05 -0.39 -1.52
N SER A 67 5.09 -1.20 -1.30
CA SER A 67 5.26 -2.50 -1.99
C SER A 67 4.13 -3.48 -1.64
N ALA A 68 3.68 -3.49 -0.38
CA ALA A 68 2.53 -4.28 0.04
C ALA A 68 1.22 -3.77 -0.58
N ALA A 69 1.04 -2.45 -0.63
CA ALA A 69 -0.15 -1.82 -1.22
C ALA A 69 -0.28 -2.14 -2.72
N GLU A 70 0.81 -1.97 -3.49
CA GLU A 70 0.86 -2.29 -4.93
C GLU A 70 0.51 -3.76 -5.21
N ARG A 71 0.85 -4.65 -4.28
CA ARG A 71 0.69 -6.10 -4.42
C ARG A 71 -0.54 -6.64 -3.70
N THR A 72 -1.49 -5.78 -3.35
CA THR A 72 -2.76 -6.13 -2.69
C THR A 72 -2.62 -6.86 -1.34
N GLN A 73 -1.49 -6.71 -0.65
CA GLN A 73 -1.20 -7.36 0.63
C GLN A 73 -1.84 -6.62 1.80
N ALA A 74 -3.18 -6.63 1.85
CA ALA A 74 -3.99 -5.82 2.76
C ALA A 74 -3.63 -6.01 4.23
N GLU A 75 -3.33 -7.24 4.69
CA GLU A 75 -2.97 -7.49 6.09
C GLU A 75 -1.66 -6.78 6.49
N VAL A 76 -0.67 -6.79 5.60
CA VAL A 76 0.61 -6.10 5.81
C VAL A 76 0.38 -4.58 5.84
N VAL A 77 -0.43 -4.06 4.91
CA VAL A 77 -0.77 -2.63 4.87
C VAL A 77 -1.47 -2.22 6.15
N GLU A 78 -2.52 -2.93 6.57
CA GLU A 78 -3.29 -2.64 7.79
C GLU A 78 -2.40 -2.68 9.05
N PHE A 79 -1.44 -3.60 9.12
CA PHE A 79 -0.47 -3.66 10.20
C PHE A 79 0.49 -2.46 10.20
N LEU A 80 1.04 -2.09 9.05
CA LEU A 80 2.05 -1.03 8.94
C LEU A 80 1.43 0.38 9.13
N VAL A 81 0.25 0.66 8.57
CA VAL A 81 -0.45 1.95 8.80
C VAL A 81 -0.88 2.16 10.26
N GLY A 82 -0.96 1.08 11.04
CA GLY A 82 -1.22 1.11 12.48
C GLY A 82 -0.01 1.53 13.33
N LYS A 83 1.18 1.68 12.72
CA LYS A 83 2.38 2.12 13.44
C LYS A 83 2.36 3.64 13.68
N SER A 84 2.99 4.05 14.78
CA SER A 84 2.97 5.44 15.27
C SER A 84 3.87 6.38 14.49
N ASP A 85 4.86 5.83 13.79
CA ASP A 85 5.84 6.54 12.96
C ASP A 85 5.35 6.81 11.53
N ILE A 86 4.22 6.22 11.11
CA ILE A 86 3.60 6.49 9.81
C ILE A 86 2.72 7.74 9.91
N THR A 87 3.03 8.73 9.07
CA THR A 87 2.27 9.98 8.93
C THR A 87 0.88 9.75 8.34
N LEU A 88 -0.04 10.71 8.49
CA LEU A 88 -1.39 10.57 7.93
C LEU A 88 -1.36 10.47 6.40
N GLU A 89 -0.51 11.27 5.76
CA GLU A 89 -0.24 11.28 4.33
C GLU A 89 0.23 9.90 3.84
N GLU A 90 1.24 9.30 4.50
CA GLU A 90 1.71 7.96 4.15
C GLU A 90 0.63 6.88 4.32
N LYS A 91 -0.28 7.02 5.30
CA LYS A 91 -1.42 6.10 5.45
C LYS A 91 -2.40 6.26 4.29
N ILE A 92 -2.70 7.49 3.91
CA ILE A 92 -3.60 7.79 2.79
C ILE A 92 -3.01 7.24 1.50
N ASP A 93 -1.76 7.56 1.19
CA ASP A 93 -1.08 7.12 -0.03
C ASP A 93 -1.07 5.59 -0.14
N ALA A 94 -0.74 4.88 0.95
CA ALA A 94 -0.69 3.41 0.94
C ALA A 94 -2.08 2.77 0.83
N LEU A 95 -3.09 3.27 1.53
CA LEU A 95 -4.44 2.73 1.48
C LEU A 95 -5.12 3.05 0.13
N GLU A 96 -4.80 4.20 -0.47
CA GLU A 96 -5.34 4.61 -1.76
C GLU A 96 -4.73 3.77 -2.88
N LEU A 97 -3.40 3.59 -2.86
CA LEU A 97 -2.72 2.64 -3.75
C LEU A 97 -3.24 1.21 -3.57
N LEU A 98 -3.52 0.77 -2.33
CA LEU A 98 -4.10 -0.55 -2.07
C LEU A 98 -5.49 -0.68 -2.71
N GLY A 99 -6.34 0.34 -2.55
CA GLY A 99 -7.67 0.39 -3.16
C GLY A 99 -7.61 0.35 -4.69
N ALA A 100 -6.74 1.16 -5.30
CA ALA A 100 -6.48 1.17 -6.73
C ALA A 100 -5.92 -0.18 -7.24
N SER A 101 -5.03 -0.81 -6.46
CA SER A 101 -4.47 -2.12 -6.81
C SER A 101 -5.54 -3.20 -6.81
N PHE A 102 -6.48 -3.22 -5.86
CA PHE A 102 -7.62 -4.14 -5.90
C PHE A 102 -8.54 -3.96 -7.11
N ALA A 103 -8.57 -2.76 -7.71
CA ALA A 103 -9.34 -2.49 -8.92
C ALA A 103 -8.61 -2.89 -10.21
N ASN A 104 -7.32 -3.23 -10.15
CA ASN A 104 -6.44 -3.40 -11.33
C ASN A 104 -5.63 -4.69 -11.33
N ASP A 105 -5.45 -5.34 -10.18
CA ASP A 105 -4.72 -6.59 -10.05
C ASP A 105 -5.57 -7.74 -10.60
N LYS A 106 -5.06 -8.46 -11.61
CA LYS A 106 -5.81 -9.53 -12.28
C LYS A 106 -6.06 -10.73 -11.37
N GLU A 107 -5.16 -11.00 -10.43
CA GLU A 107 -5.22 -12.16 -9.54
C GLU A 107 -6.08 -11.88 -8.31
N ASN A 108 -6.09 -10.63 -7.86
CA ASN A 108 -6.72 -10.18 -6.62
C ASN A 108 -7.87 -9.18 -6.86
N TYR A 109 -8.38 -9.08 -8.10
CA TYR A 109 -9.43 -8.13 -8.50
C TYR A 109 -10.65 -8.20 -7.56
N CYS A 110 -10.91 -7.14 -6.82
CA CYS A 110 -12.01 -7.07 -5.87
C CYS A 110 -12.51 -5.64 -5.68
N LEU A 111 -13.56 -5.27 -6.40
CA LEU A 111 -14.14 -3.92 -6.31
C LEU A 111 -14.71 -3.57 -4.94
N THR A 112 -15.17 -4.57 -4.18
CA THR A 112 -15.62 -4.38 -2.79
C THR A 112 -14.46 -3.90 -1.92
N SER A 113 -13.28 -4.54 -2.04
CA SER A 113 -12.07 -4.13 -1.34
C SER A 113 -11.54 -2.80 -1.86
N ALA A 114 -11.56 -2.60 -3.18
CA ALA A 114 -11.17 -1.33 -3.80
C ALA A 114 -11.97 -0.16 -3.20
N TYR A 115 -13.31 -0.24 -3.26
CA TYR A 115 -14.18 0.78 -2.69
C TYR A 115 -13.98 0.94 -1.18
N LYS A 116 -13.83 -0.17 -0.42
CA LYS A 116 -13.56 -0.13 1.03
C LYS A 116 -12.36 0.77 1.35
N TYR A 117 -11.24 0.59 0.64
CA TYR A 117 -10.02 1.34 0.92
C TYR A 117 -10.06 2.76 0.37
N LEU A 118 -10.58 2.97 -0.85
CA LEU A 118 -10.77 4.31 -1.42
C LEU A 118 -11.71 5.18 -0.60
N TYR A 119 -12.80 4.60 -0.08
CA TYR A 119 -13.73 5.31 0.79
C TYR A 119 -13.08 5.67 2.12
N LYS A 120 -12.32 4.74 2.71
CA LYS A 120 -11.57 4.98 3.96
C LYS A 120 -10.56 6.12 3.78
N THR A 121 -9.84 6.19 2.65
CA THR A 121 -8.88 7.28 2.41
C THR A 121 -9.58 8.61 2.22
N MET A 122 -10.71 8.65 1.53
CA MET A 122 -11.52 9.86 1.42
C MET A 122 -11.96 10.37 2.80
N GLN A 123 -12.40 9.48 3.71
CA GLN A 123 -12.71 9.87 5.09
C GLN A 123 -11.50 10.44 5.84
N LEU A 124 -10.32 9.83 5.68
CA LEU A 124 -9.08 10.31 6.32
C LEU A 124 -8.66 11.69 5.81
N ARG A 125 -8.81 11.96 4.51
CA ARG A 125 -8.47 13.25 3.89
C ARG A 125 -9.25 14.43 4.49
N TYR A 126 -10.50 14.18 4.86
CA TYR A 126 -11.44 15.19 5.39
C TYR A 126 -11.70 15.06 6.90
N GLN A 127 -10.91 14.25 7.62
CA GLN A 127 -11.18 13.97 9.04
C GLN A 127 -10.99 15.19 9.95
N ASP A 128 -10.09 16.11 9.59
CA ASP A 128 -9.85 17.38 10.28
C ASP A 128 -10.22 18.54 9.33
N PRO A 129 -11.33 19.25 9.60
CA PRO A 129 -11.75 20.39 8.77
C PRO A 129 -10.73 21.52 8.68
N ASN A 130 -9.79 21.62 9.63
CA ASN A 130 -8.74 22.63 9.64
C ASN A 130 -7.47 22.20 8.89
N ASN A 131 -7.34 20.90 8.57
CA ASN A 131 -6.17 20.34 7.90
C ASN A 131 -6.56 19.28 6.86
N ILE A 132 -7.29 19.72 5.83
CA ILE A 132 -7.74 18.84 4.74
C ILE A 132 -6.56 18.48 3.83
N ILE A 133 -6.34 17.19 3.62
CA ILE A 133 -5.33 16.67 2.68
C ILE A 133 -5.99 16.47 1.30
N ARG A 134 -5.99 17.51 0.48
CA ARG A 134 -6.59 17.49 -0.86
C ARG A 134 -5.81 16.57 -1.79
N LYS A 135 -6.54 15.89 -2.68
CA LYS A 135 -5.94 15.17 -3.81
C LYS A 135 -5.32 16.18 -4.79
N PRO A 136 -4.21 15.82 -5.45
CA PRO A 136 -3.70 16.62 -6.55
C PRO A 136 -4.68 16.56 -7.74
N GLU A 137 -4.77 17.66 -8.49
CA GLU A 137 -5.51 17.64 -9.76
C GLU A 137 -4.63 16.99 -10.84
N CYS A 138 -5.12 15.90 -11.43
CA CYS A 138 -4.47 15.22 -12.55
C CYS A 138 -5.25 15.50 -13.85
N GLU A 139 -4.53 15.75 -14.95
CA GLU A 139 -5.17 15.91 -16.25
C GLU A 139 -5.80 14.57 -16.70
N PRO A 140 -7.04 14.58 -17.22
CA PRO A 140 -7.69 13.36 -17.69
C PRO A 140 -6.92 12.72 -18.84
N ILE A 141 -6.70 11.41 -18.74
CA ILE A 141 -5.99 10.64 -19.76
C ILE A 141 -7.01 10.04 -20.74
N ALA A 142 -6.81 10.23 -22.04
CA ALA A 142 -7.72 9.74 -23.07
C ALA A 142 -7.88 8.20 -23.07
N ALA A 143 -6.80 7.48 -22.76
CA ALA A 143 -6.83 6.02 -22.59
C ALA A 143 -7.81 5.57 -21.49
N TYR A 144 -8.06 6.43 -20.50
CA TYR A 144 -9.01 6.21 -19.42
C TYR A 144 -10.33 6.94 -19.68
N GLN A 145 -10.74 7.09 -20.94
CA GLN A 145 -12.01 7.74 -21.33
C GLN A 145 -12.15 9.17 -20.76
N ASN A 146 -11.04 9.85 -20.52
CA ASN A 146 -11.00 11.14 -19.83
C ASN A 146 -11.64 11.10 -18.43
N TRP A 147 -11.52 9.97 -17.73
CA TRP A 147 -11.94 9.82 -16.35
C TRP A 147 -11.21 10.85 -15.47
N LYS A 148 -11.96 11.42 -14.52
CA LYS A 148 -11.44 12.33 -13.50
C LYS A 148 -11.55 11.64 -12.17
N GLU A 149 -10.42 11.54 -11.48
CA GLU A 149 -10.37 10.99 -10.12
C GLU A 149 -11.31 11.76 -9.20
N THR A 150 -12.06 11.02 -8.39
CA THR A 150 -13.00 11.60 -7.41
C THR A 150 -12.24 12.42 -6.37
N GLN A 151 -12.76 13.62 -6.08
CA GLN A 151 -12.18 14.61 -5.17
C GLN A 151 -12.91 14.67 -3.84
N THR A 152 -14.18 14.25 -3.79
CA THR A 152 -15.02 14.28 -2.57
C THR A 152 -15.65 12.92 -2.26
N LEU A 153 -16.19 12.81 -1.04
CA LEU A 153 -16.92 11.62 -0.61
C LEU A 153 -18.19 11.42 -1.44
N GLU A 154 -18.91 12.49 -1.77
CA GLU A 154 -20.13 12.41 -2.58
C GLU A 154 -19.84 11.91 -4.00
N GLU A 155 -18.74 12.35 -4.62
CA GLU A 155 -18.33 11.89 -5.94
C GLU A 155 -17.98 10.40 -5.93
N LEU A 156 -17.26 9.93 -4.91
CA LEU A 156 -16.93 8.52 -4.74
C LEU A 156 -18.16 7.66 -4.45
N GLU A 157 -19.10 8.14 -3.64
CA GLU A 157 -20.37 7.46 -3.36
C GLU A 157 -21.22 7.30 -4.63
N ALA A 158 -21.22 8.30 -5.51
CA ALA A 158 -21.96 8.25 -6.78
C ALA A 158 -21.51 7.11 -7.69
N ILE A 159 -20.24 6.68 -7.60
CA ILE A 159 -19.68 5.60 -8.42
C ILE A 159 -19.69 4.23 -7.73
N ARG A 160 -20.09 4.13 -6.46
CA ARG A 160 -20.03 2.90 -5.63
C ARG A 160 -20.61 1.66 -6.31
N ASN A 161 -21.73 1.83 -7.03
CA ASN A 161 -22.46 0.73 -7.68
C ASN A 161 -22.15 0.62 -9.18
N ASN A 162 -21.11 1.31 -9.67
CA ASN A 162 -20.69 1.29 -11.07
C ASN A 162 -19.31 0.64 -11.19
N PRO A 163 -19.25 -0.67 -11.56
CA PRO A 163 -17.99 -1.41 -11.66
C PRO A 163 -16.98 -0.80 -12.64
N ASN A 164 -17.47 -0.28 -13.77
CA ASN A 164 -16.62 0.35 -14.77
C ASN A 164 -16.01 1.62 -14.19
N ALA A 165 -16.80 2.47 -13.55
CA ALA A 165 -16.32 3.69 -12.92
C ALA A 165 -15.27 3.40 -11.83
N LEU A 166 -15.49 2.40 -10.96
CA LEU A 166 -14.50 2.04 -9.94
C LEU A 166 -13.20 1.47 -10.54
N HIS A 167 -13.29 0.75 -11.65
CA HIS A 167 -12.11 0.32 -12.37
C HIS A 167 -11.32 1.51 -12.96
N MET A 168 -12.01 2.47 -13.59
CA MET A 168 -11.38 3.68 -14.13
C MET A 168 -10.82 4.57 -13.02
N GLU A 169 -11.49 4.65 -11.87
CA GLU A 169 -11.00 5.33 -10.67
C GLU A 169 -9.68 4.72 -10.20
N GLY A 170 -9.62 3.38 -10.10
CA GLY A 170 -8.39 2.68 -9.76
C GLY A 170 -7.27 2.91 -10.77
N LEU A 171 -7.57 2.95 -12.08
CA LEU A 171 -6.58 3.25 -13.13
C LEU A 171 -6.07 4.70 -13.10
N ALA A 172 -6.92 5.66 -12.69
CA ALA A 172 -6.53 7.06 -12.60
C ALA A 172 -5.63 7.34 -11.39
N ILE A 173 -5.81 6.59 -10.30
CA ILE A 173 -5.02 6.71 -9.07
C ILE A 173 -3.62 6.08 -9.19
N ARG A 174 -3.49 5.00 -9.97
CA ARG A 174 -2.26 4.20 -10.11
C ARG A 174 -1.33 4.76 -11.19
#